data_AF-A0A401TYK4-F1
#
_entry.id   AF-A0A401TYK4-F1
#
_cell.length_a   1.000
_cell.length_b   1.000
_cell.length_c   1.000
_cell.angle_alpha   90.00
_cell.angle_beta   90.00
_cell.angle_gamma   90.00
#
_symmetry.space_group_name_H-M   'P 1'
#
loop_
_entity.id
_entity.type
_entity.pdbx_description
1 polymer ?
#
loop_
_entity_poly.entity_id
_entity_poly.type
_entity_poly.pdbx_seq_one_letter_code
_entity_poly.pdbx_strand_id
1 'polypeptide(L)'
;QGTTPGETRAVTQGTALGETRAVTLGMAPGETRAVTKGMAPGETRAVTKGMAPGETRAVTQGTTHGETRAVTQGSTPGETRAVSQGTALGETRAVTLGTTHGETRAVTQGSTPGETRAVTLGTTHGETRAVTQGTTPGETRAVTQGSTPGETRAVTQGTTPGET
;
A
#
# COMPACT_ATOMS: atom_id res chain seq x y z
N GLN A 1 -8.24 19.28 26.45
CA GLN A 1 -8.40 20.01 25.18
C GLN A 1 -8.51 18.95 24.08
N GLY A 2 -9.71 18.77 23.54
CA GLY A 2 -9.97 17.76 22.51
C GLY A 2 -9.58 18.34 21.16
N THR A 3 -8.61 17.73 20.50
CA THR A 3 -8.39 17.94 19.06
C THR A 3 -9.60 17.34 18.35
N THR A 4 -10.37 18.17 17.65
CA THR A 4 -11.42 17.68 16.74
C THR A 4 -10.79 16.71 15.74
N PRO A 5 -11.35 15.50 15.54
CA PRO A 5 -10.87 14.61 14.49
C PRO A 5 -10.87 15.32 13.14
N GLY A 6 -9.73 15.31 12.45
CA GLY A 6 -9.52 15.97 11.17
C GLY A 6 -9.38 14.97 10.03
N GLU A 7 -9.64 15.44 8.82
CA GLU A 7 -9.46 14.66 7.59
C GLU A 7 -8.38 15.30 6.73
N THR A 8 -7.34 14.54 6.39
CA THR A 8 -6.29 14.95 5.45
C THR A 8 -6.40 14.10 4.19
N ARG A 9 -6.71 14.71 3.04
CA ARG A 9 -6.87 14.02 1.76
C ARG A 9 -6.00 14.63 0.66
N ALA A 10 -5.36 13.78 -0.13
CA ALA A 10 -4.61 14.17 -1.32
C ALA A 10 -4.94 13.26 -2.51
N VAL A 11 -5.05 13.87 -3.70
CA VAL A 11 -5.23 13.16 -4.96
C VAL A 11 -4.19 13.67 -5.95
N THR A 12 -3.47 12.77 -6.61
CA THR A 12 -2.45 13.10 -7.61
C THR A 12 -2.65 12.23 -8.85
N GLN A 13 -2.61 12.85 -10.02
CA GLN A 13 -2.76 12.16 -11.30
C GLN A 13 -1.66 12.61 -12.26
N GLY A 14 -0.93 11.65 -12.83
CA GLY A 14 0.06 11.91 -13.86
C GLY A 14 -0.34 11.23 -15.17
N THR A 15 -0.28 11.99 -16.26
CA THR A 15 -0.66 11.55 -17.62
C THR A 15 0.49 11.65 -18.61
N ALA A 16 1.64 12.17 -18.19
CA ALA A 16 2.85 12.28 -19.00
C ALA A 16 3.83 11.15 -18.65
N LEU A 17 4.72 10.84 -19.60
CA LEU A 17 5.84 9.93 -19.37
C LEU A 17 6.68 10.39 -18.18
N GLY A 18 7.18 9.44 -17.41
CA GLY A 18 8.07 9.71 -16.29
C GLY A 18 7.38 9.54 -14.94
N GLU A 19 7.62 10.46 -14.01
CA GLU A 19 7.34 10.23 -12.60
C GLU A 19 6.10 10.95 -12.09
N THR A 20 5.23 10.21 -11.40
CA THR A 20 4.10 10.71 -10.62
C THR A 20 4.30 10.40 -9.14
N ARG A 21 4.60 11.43 -8.33
CA ARG A 21 4.81 11.29 -6.87
C ARG A 21 3.79 12.08 -6.06
N ALA A 22 3.29 11.46 -4.99
CA ALA A 22 2.50 12.13 -3.96
C ALA A 22 3.04 11.83 -2.56
N VAL A 23 3.03 12.83 -1.69
CA VAL A 23 3.37 12.71 -0.28
C VAL A 23 2.25 13.35 0.55
N THR A 24 1.77 12.64 1.57
CA THR A 24 0.69 13.12 2.46
C THR A 24 1.04 12.84 3.91
N LEU A 25 0.88 13.84 4.76
CA LEU A 25 1.20 13.78 6.18
C LEU A 25 -0.02 14.19 7.01
N GLY A 26 -0.50 13.29 7.86
CA GLY A 26 -1.54 13.57 8.84
C GLY A 26 -0.98 13.73 10.23
N MET A 27 -1.21 14.90 10.85
CA MET A 27 -0.68 15.25 12.17
C MET A 27 -1.77 15.36 13.26
N ALA A 28 -3.04 15.42 12.87
CA ALA A 28 -4.18 15.45 13.77
C ALA A 28 -4.83 14.06 13.86
N PRO A 29 -5.49 13.71 14.98
CA PRO A 29 -6.28 12.48 15.03
C PRO A 29 -7.34 12.45 13.93
N GLY A 30 -7.62 11.29 13.34
CA GLY A 30 -8.61 11.13 12.28
C GLY A 30 -8.08 10.41 11.03
N GLU A 31 -8.63 10.72 9.85
CA GLU A 31 -8.32 10.03 8.59
C GLU A 31 -7.22 10.77 7.81
N THR A 32 -6.19 10.04 7.37
CA THR A 32 -5.18 10.51 6.42
C THR A 32 -5.17 9.62 5.19
N ARG A 33 -5.53 10.18 4.03
CA ARG A 33 -5.67 9.40 2.80
C ARG A 33 -4.99 10.05 1.60
N ALA A 34 -4.20 9.27 0.87
CA ALA A 34 -3.64 9.65 -0.41
C ALA A 34 -4.10 8.71 -1.54
N VAL A 35 -4.38 9.27 -2.71
CA VAL A 35 -4.66 8.52 -3.94
C VAL A 35 -3.77 9.03 -5.05
N THR A 36 -2.97 8.16 -5.64
CA THR A 36 -2.08 8.50 -6.77
C THR A 36 -2.39 7.60 -7.97
N LYS A 37 -2.56 8.21 -9.15
CA LYS A 37 -2.83 7.49 -10.39
C LYS A 37 -1.82 7.88 -11.48
N GLY A 38 -1.12 6.90 -12.03
CA GLY A 38 -0.27 7.06 -13.22
C GLY A 38 -0.94 6.42 -14.43
N MET A 39 -1.09 7.22 -15.49
CA MET A 39 -1.75 6.81 -16.74
C MET A 39 -0.79 6.66 -17.93
N ALA A 40 0.49 7.02 -17.75
CA ALA A 40 1.52 6.93 -18.78
C ALA A 40 2.73 6.14 -18.26
N PRO A 41 3.53 5.55 -19.17
CA PRO A 41 4.70 4.77 -18.77
C PRO A 41 5.64 5.53 -17.82
N GLY A 42 6.08 4.85 -16.77
CA GLY A 42 6.99 5.41 -15.76
C GLY A 42 6.65 5.00 -14.33
N GLU A 43 7.13 5.79 -13.36
CA GLU A 43 6.99 5.48 -11.94
C GLU A 43 5.80 6.22 -11.32
N THR A 44 4.93 5.48 -10.62
CA THR A 44 3.82 6.03 -9.84
C THR A 44 4.01 5.69 -8.39
N ARG A 45 4.17 6.70 -7.53
CA ARG A 45 4.48 6.51 -6.11
C ARG A 45 3.62 7.38 -5.20
N ALA A 46 3.05 6.76 -4.18
CA ALA A 46 2.41 7.44 -3.05
C ALA A 46 3.14 7.12 -1.75
N VAL A 47 3.35 8.14 -0.92
CA VAL A 47 3.85 8.01 0.45
C VAL A 47 2.88 8.70 1.40
N THR A 48 2.34 7.96 2.36
CA THR A 48 1.41 8.51 3.36
C THR A 48 1.91 8.20 4.76
N LYS A 49 1.95 9.21 5.62
CA LYS A 49 2.36 9.06 7.02
C LYS A 49 1.29 9.61 7.95
N GLY A 50 0.85 8.79 8.90
CA GLY A 50 -0.01 9.19 10.02
C GLY A 50 0.82 9.26 11.30
N MET A 51 0.81 10.43 11.94
CA MET A 51 1.53 10.69 13.19
C MET A 51 0.61 10.81 14.41
N ALA A 52 -0.70 10.68 14.23
CA ALA A 52 -1.71 10.79 15.27
C ALA A 52 -2.71 9.62 15.18
N PRO A 53 -3.40 9.27 16.28
CA PRO A 53 -4.32 8.14 16.29
C PRO A 53 -5.40 8.25 15.20
N GLY A 54 -5.65 7.15 14.49
CA GLY A 54 -6.64 7.10 13.42
C GLY A 54 -6.22 6.25 12.23
N GLU A 55 -6.84 6.50 11.09
CA GLU A 55 -6.66 5.71 9.87
C GLU A 55 -5.66 6.39 8.93
N THR A 56 -4.68 5.65 8.45
CA THR A 56 -3.71 6.10 7.45
C THR A 56 -3.75 5.21 6.23
N ARG A 57 -4.05 5.77 5.05
CA ARG A 57 -4.24 5.00 3.82
C ARG A 57 -3.55 5.61 2.61
N ALA A 58 -2.76 4.80 1.90
CA ALA A 58 -2.28 5.12 0.56
C ALA A 58 -2.90 4.19 -0.48
N VAL A 59 -3.35 4.75 -1.60
CA VAL A 59 -3.79 3.99 -2.78
C VAL A 59 -3.01 4.46 -3.99
N THR A 60 -2.33 3.54 -4.66
CA THR A 60 -1.61 3.81 -5.91
C THR A 60 -2.15 2.92 -7.02
N GLN A 61 -2.47 3.51 -8.17
CA GLN A 61 -2.86 2.79 -9.38
C GLN A 61 -1.95 3.17 -10.54
N GLY A 62 -1.35 2.18 -11.21
CA GLY A 62 -0.63 2.34 -12.47
C GLY A 62 -1.30 1.53 -13.57
N THR A 63 -1.59 2.17 -14.70
CA THR A 63 -2.31 1.52 -15.81
C THR A 63 -1.43 1.22 -17.02
N THR A 64 -0.15 1.53 -16.96
CA THR A 64 0.83 1.46 -18.06
C THR A 64 2.14 0.88 -17.58
N HIS A 65 3.05 0.57 -18.52
CA HIS A 65 4.34 -0.04 -18.20
C HIS A 65 5.12 0.78 -17.15
N GLY A 66 5.61 0.13 -16.10
CA GLY A 66 6.47 0.77 -15.10
C GLY A 66 6.23 0.29 -13.68
N GLU A 67 6.62 1.12 -12.72
CA GLU A 67 6.55 0.79 -11.30
C GLU A 67 5.38 1.49 -10.62
N THR A 68 4.59 0.73 -9.85
CA THR A 68 3.49 1.25 -9.04
C THR A 68 3.76 0.96 -7.57
N ARG A 69 3.94 2.00 -6.76
CA ARG A 69 4.30 1.85 -5.35
C ARG A 69 3.42 2.65 -4.40
N ALA A 70 2.86 1.99 -3.40
CA ALA A 70 2.25 2.63 -2.24
C ALA A 70 3.09 2.35 -1.00
N VAL A 71 3.43 3.40 -0.25
CA VAL A 71 4.10 3.29 1.04
C VAL A 71 3.25 3.98 2.10
N THR A 72 2.96 3.28 3.18
CA THR A 72 2.20 3.85 4.31
C THR A 72 2.92 3.58 5.62
N GLN A 73 3.02 4.60 6.47
CA GLN A 73 3.58 4.50 7.81
C GLN A 73 2.61 5.06 8.84
N GLY A 74 2.27 4.26 9.85
CA GLY A 74 1.50 4.68 11.03
C GLY A 74 2.36 4.52 12.28
N SER A 75 2.51 5.60 13.05
CA SER A 75 3.32 5.61 14.28
C SER A 75 2.51 5.71 15.57
N THR A 76 1.20 5.54 15.49
CA THR A 76 0.23 5.72 16.57
C THR A 76 -0.86 4.67 16.47
N PRO A 77 -1.68 4.47 17.52
CA PRO A 77 -2.75 3.50 17.47
C PRO A 77 -3.74 3.76 16.33
N GLY A 78 -4.15 2.70 15.63
CA GLY A 78 -5.12 2.78 14.55
C GLY A 78 -4.80 1.87 13.36
N GLU A 79 -5.39 2.16 12.22
CA GLU A 79 -5.25 1.35 11.01
C GLU A 79 -4.26 1.98 10.04
N THR A 80 -3.32 1.18 9.53
CA THR A 80 -2.36 1.60 8.51
C THR A 80 -2.48 0.71 7.29
N ARG A 81 -2.78 1.28 6.12
CA ARG A 81 -3.06 0.51 4.92
C ARG A 81 -2.41 1.08 3.65
N ALA A 82 -1.58 0.26 2.99
CA ALA A 82 -1.10 0.54 1.64
C ALA A 82 -1.82 -0.37 0.62
N VAL A 83 -2.32 0.22 -0.47
CA VAL A 83 -2.91 -0.52 -1.59
C VAL A 83 -2.21 -0.12 -2.88
N SER A 84 -1.74 -1.10 -3.66
CA SER A 84 -1.17 -0.88 -4.98
C SER A 84 -1.84 -1.77 -6.02
N GLN A 85 -2.21 -1.19 -7.15
CA GLN A 85 -2.82 -1.90 -8.27
C GLN A 85 -2.06 -1.58 -9.56
N GLY A 86 -1.52 -2.61 -10.20
CA GLY A 86 -0.86 -2.51 -11.50
C GLY A 86 -1.60 -3.36 -12.54
N THR A 87 -1.94 -2.75 -13.67
CA THR A 87 -2.66 -3.43 -14.77
C THR A 87 -1.83 -3.54 -16.05
N ALA A 88 -0.53 -3.27 -15.99
CA ALA A 88 0.40 -3.34 -17.11
C ALA A 88 1.76 -3.91 -16.67
N LEU A 89 2.60 -4.28 -17.64
CA LEU A 89 3.92 -4.85 -17.39
C LEU A 89 4.75 -4.02 -16.40
N GLY A 90 5.34 -4.67 -15.40
CA GLY A 90 6.25 -4.03 -14.47
C GLY A 90 6.07 -4.46 -13.02
N GLU A 91 6.46 -3.59 -12.09
CA GLU A 91 6.46 -3.90 -10.66
C GLU A 91 5.31 -3.21 -9.94
N THR A 92 4.56 -3.98 -9.14
CA THR A 92 3.52 -3.43 -8.26
C THR A 92 3.89 -3.76 -6.82
N ARG A 93 4.00 -2.73 -5.97
CA ARG A 93 4.46 -2.89 -4.59
C ARG A 93 3.69 -2.05 -3.57
N ALA A 94 3.07 -2.71 -2.60
CA ALA A 94 2.56 -2.07 -1.40
C ALA A 94 3.49 -2.35 -0.21
N VAL A 95 3.86 -1.30 0.52
CA VAL A 95 4.67 -1.40 1.76
C VAL A 95 3.95 -0.68 2.88
N THR A 96 3.75 -1.39 4.00
CA THR A 96 3.15 -0.80 5.20
C THR A 96 4.06 -1.02 6.40
N LEU A 97 4.26 0.04 7.19
CA LEU A 97 4.97 0.00 8.46
C LEU A 97 4.05 0.50 9.59
N GLY A 98 3.77 -0.34 10.57
CA GLY A 98 3.02 0.01 11.77
C GLY A 98 3.88 -0.20 13.02
N THR A 99 3.98 0.81 13.88
CA THR A 99 4.86 0.74 15.08
C THR A 99 4.11 0.74 16.42
N THR A 100 2.78 0.73 16.42
CA THR A 100 1.95 0.88 17.63
C THR A 100 0.58 0.22 17.46
N HIS A 101 -0.08 -0.19 18.56
CA HIS A 101 -1.30 -1.01 18.58
C HIS A 101 -2.31 -0.74 17.44
N GLY A 102 -2.61 -1.77 16.65
CA GLY A 102 -3.63 -1.66 15.60
C GLY A 102 -3.43 -2.62 14.44
N GLU A 103 -4.09 -2.33 13.33
CA GLU A 103 -4.04 -3.14 12.11
C GLU A 103 -3.07 -2.54 11.10
N THR A 104 -2.17 -3.37 10.59
CA THR A 104 -1.21 -2.99 9.55
C THR A 104 -1.41 -3.88 8.34
N ARG A 105 -1.76 -3.29 7.18
CA ARG A 105 -2.12 -4.07 5.99
C ARG A 105 -1.53 -3.54 4.69
N ALA A 106 -0.74 -4.37 4.02
CA ALA A 106 -0.34 -4.15 2.63
C ALA A 106 -1.16 -5.03 1.67
N VAL A 107 -1.70 -4.43 0.60
CA VAL A 107 -2.42 -5.15 -0.45
C VAL A 107 -1.88 -4.78 -1.82
N THR A 108 -1.55 -5.79 -2.60
CA THR A 108 -1.08 -5.60 -3.97
C THR A 108 -1.87 -6.48 -4.92
N GLN A 109 -2.32 -5.91 -6.04
CA GLN A 109 -2.94 -6.64 -7.14
C GLN A 109 -2.21 -6.33 -8.44
N GLY A 110 -1.68 -7.38 -9.09
CA GLY A 110 -1.06 -7.32 -10.40
C GLY A 110 -1.83 -8.17 -11.39
N SER A 111 -2.23 -7.59 -12.54
CA SER A 111 -3.03 -8.30 -13.56
C SER A 111 -2.26 -8.60 -14.86
N THR A 112 -0.94 -8.44 -14.84
CA THR A 112 -0.05 -8.52 -16.01
C THR A 112 1.33 -9.05 -15.63
N PRO A 113 2.14 -9.51 -16.60
CA PRO A 113 3.44 -10.08 -16.27
C PRO A 113 4.35 -9.10 -15.53
N GLY A 114 5.08 -9.60 -14.53
CA GLY A 114 5.95 -8.78 -13.70
C GLY A 114 5.97 -9.21 -12.24
N GLU A 115 6.40 -8.30 -11.36
CA GLU A 115 6.52 -8.58 -9.93
C GLU A 115 5.38 -7.93 -9.15
N THR A 116 4.71 -8.71 -8.31
CA THR A 116 3.66 -8.25 -7.40
C THR A 116 4.06 -8.54 -5.96
N ARG A 117 4.37 -7.49 -5.19
CA ARG A 117 4.87 -7.64 -3.82
C ARG A 117 4.03 -6.86 -2.81
N ALA A 118 3.63 -7.50 -1.72
CA ALA A 118 3.06 -6.82 -0.55
C ALA A 118 3.97 -7.08 0.65
N VAL A 119 4.38 -6.02 1.32
CA VAL A 119 5.29 -6.09 2.46
C VAL A 119 4.68 -5.35 3.64
N THR A 120 4.55 -6.04 4.77
CA THR A 120 4.04 -5.45 6.01
C THR A 120 5.02 -5.70 7.13
N LEU A 121 5.48 -4.62 7.76
CA LEU A 121 6.30 -4.69 8.97
C LEU A 121 5.48 -4.11 10.13
N GLY A 122 5.27 -4.91 11.17
CA GLY A 122 4.55 -4.53 12.37
C GLY A 122 5.40 -4.79 13.61
N THR A 123 5.67 -3.76 14.41
CA THR A 123 6.18 -3.95 15.79
C THR A 123 5.04 -3.81 16.79
N THR A 124 3.89 -4.37 16.41
CA THR A 124 2.56 -4.03 16.92
C THR A 124 1.95 -5.11 17.81
N HIS A 125 1.23 -4.72 18.87
CA HIS A 125 0.14 -5.55 19.39
C HIS A 125 -1.04 -5.42 18.41
N GLY A 126 -1.47 -6.49 17.75
CA GLY A 126 -2.55 -6.42 16.76
C GLY A 126 -2.33 -7.28 15.52
N GLU A 127 -2.96 -6.91 14.40
CA GLU A 127 -2.91 -7.70 13.17
C GLU A 127 -1.94 -7.11 12.15
N THR A 128 -1.08 -7.97 11.59
CA THR A 128 -0.15 -7.64 10.50
C THR A 128 -0.48 -8.53 9.31
N ARG A 129 -0.97 -7.95 8.20
CA ARG A 129 -1.41 -8.70 7.02
C ARG A 129 -0.77 -8.19 5.72
N ALA A 130 -0.11 -9.07 4.98
CA ALA A 130 0.28 -8.83 3.60
C ALA A 130 -0.56 -9.70 2.67
N VAL A 131 -1.19 -9.10 1.65
CA VAL A 131 -1.99 -9.82 0.66
C VAL A 131 -1.52 -9.45 -0.73
N THR A 132 -1.17 -10.45 -1.53
CA THR A 132 -0.87 -10.31 -2.94
C THR A 132 -1.79 -11.16 -3.79
N GLN A 133 -2.24 -10.61 -4.91
CA GLN A 133 -2.96 -11.32 -5.95
C GLN A 133 -2.29 -11.04 -7.31
N GLY A 134 -1.80 -12.08 -7.98
CA GLY A 134 -1.27 -12.04 -9.33
C GLY A 134 -2.11 -12.91 -10.26
N THR A 135 -2.53 -12.39 -11.42
CA THR A 135 -3.38 -13.14 -12.36
C THR A 135 -2.72 -13.49 -13.69
N THR A 136 -1.38 -13.49 -13.75
CA THR A 136 -0.57 -13.70 -14.96
C THR A 136 0.83 -14.21 -14.58
N PRO A 137 1.63 -14.71 -15.54
CA PRO A 137 3.00 -15.16 -15.27
C PRO A 137 3.86 -14.08 -14.60
N GLY A 138 4.49 -14.39 -13.47
CA GLY A 138 5.30 -13.42 -12.73
C GLY A 138 5.54 -13.82 -11.28
N GLU A 139 6.41 -13.09 -10.59
CA GLU A 139 6.65 -13.33 -9.16
C GLU A 139 5.58 -12.65 -8.32
N THR A 140 4.85 -13.42 -7.52
CA THR A 140 3.89 -12.89 -6.55
C THR A 140 4.35 -13.23 -5.14
N ARG A 141 4.61 -12.22 -4.29
CA ARG A 141 5.14 -12.43 -2.93
C ARG A 141 4.45 -11.55 -1.88
N ALA A 142 3.86 -12.18 -0.87
CA ALA A 142 3.46 -11.52 0.37
C ALA A 142 4.48 -11.78 1.47
N VAL A 143 4.93 -10.72 2.15
CA VAL A 143 5.89 -10.79 3.26
C VAL A 143 5.33 -10.03 4.45
N THR A 144 5.34 -10.69 5.61
CA THR A 144 4.97 -10.08 6.89
C THR A 144 6.06 -10.33 7.92
N GLN A 145 6.36 -9.31 8.72
CA GLN A 145 7.22 -9.45 9.90
C GLN A 145 6.55 -8.78 11.11
N GLY A 146 6.31 -9.56 12.15
CA GLY A 146 5.75 -9.13 13.44
C GLY A 146 6.77 -9.36 14.57
N SER A 147 6.98 -8.39 15.47
CA SER A 147 7.96 -8.51 16.57
C SER A 147 7.34 -8.57 17.98
N THR A 148 6.02 -8.59 18.08
CA THR A 148 5.23 -8.49 19.32
C THR A 148 3.98 -9.38 19.24
N PRO A 149 3.26 -9.65 20.35
CA PRO A 149 2.10 -10.54 20.32
C PRO A 149 0.99 -10.04 19.39
N GLY A 150 0.52 -10.88 18.47
CA GLY A 150 -0.47 -10.51 17.47
C GLY A 150 -0.57 -11.52 16.32
N GLU A 151 -1.60 -11.37 15.48
CA GLU A 151 -1.75 -12.20 14.29
C GLU A 151 -0.87 -11.67 13.16
N THR A 152 -0.05 -12.55 12.59
CA THR A 152 0.77 -12.24 11.41
C THR A 152 0.39 -13.17 10.27
N ARG A 153 -0.05 -12.61 9.14
CA ARG A 153 -0.50 -13.40 7.98
C ARG A 153 -0.02 -12.85 6.65
N ALA A 154 0.71 -13.68 5.91
CA ALA A 154 1.00 -13.45 4.50
C ALA A 154 0.08 -14.33 3.64
N VAL A 155 -0.58 -13.74 2.65
CA VAL A 155 -1.43 -14.44 1.69
C VAL A 155 -0.97 -14.11 0.28
N THR A 156 -0.62 -15.13 -0.48
CA THR A 156 -0.29 -15.04 -1.90
C THR A 156 -1.33 -15.82 -2.68
N GLN A 157 -1.96 -15.20 -3.67
CA GLN A 157 -2.81 -15.87 -4.65
C GLN A 157 -2.26 -15.63 -6.05
N GLY A 158 -1.94 -16.71 -6.76
CA GLY A 158 -1.54 -16.68 -8.17
C GLY A 158 -2.56 -17.45 -8.99
N THR A 159 -3.08 -16.85 -10.05
CA THR A 159 -3.85 -17.59 -11.07
C THR A 159 -3.21 -17.36 -12.43
N THR A 160 -2.82 -18.43 -13.13
CA THR A 160 -2.37 -18.34 -14.52
C THR A 160 -3.58 -18.65 -15.41
N PRO A 161 -4.09 -17.72 -16.22
CA PRO A 161 -5.13 -18.01 -17.19
C PRO A 161 -4.51 -18.85 -18.31
N GLY A 162 -4.71 -20.16 -18.31
CA GLY A 162 -4.27 -21.00 -19.43
C GLY A 162 -3.91 -22.47 -19.19
N GLU A 163 -3.96 -23.01 -17.97
CA GLU A 163 -3.83 -24.47 -17.82
C GLU A 163 -5.20 -25.14 -17.93
N THR A 164 -5.59 -25.42 -19.17
CA THR A 164 -6.43 -26.55 -19.58
C THR A 164 -5.62 -27.44 -20.52
#